data_AF-A0A7X2MH99-F1
#
_entry.id   AF-A0A7X2MH99-F1
#
_cell.length_a   1.000
_cell.length_b   1.000
_cell.length_c   1.000
_cell.angle_alpha   90.00
_cell.angle_beta   90.00
_cell.angle_gamma   90.00
#
_symmetry.space_group_name_H-M   'P 1'
#
loop_
_entity.id
_entity.type
_entity.pdbx_description
1 polymer ?
#
loop_
_entity_poly.entity_id
_entity_poly.type
_entity_poly.pdbx_seq_one_letter_code
_entity_poly.pdbx_strand_id
1 'polypeptide(L)'
;LSVLNVKEPVLVSGTDGVGTKLLIAQKMDKHDTIGIDCVAMCVNDILAQGAEPLYFLDYIATGKNDPDKIAQIVAGVAEGCRQAGIALIGGETAEMPDMYAKDEYDLAGFSSGVVEKSKLLTDANPQENNILIGLASSGIHSNGFSLVRQILFKDNKIDLSEKREEFGGKTIGEVILEPTRI
;
A
#
# COMPACT_ATOMS: atom_id res chain seq x y z
N LEU A 1 -20.11 -12.80 -7.73
CA LEU A 1 -20.25 -12.37 -9.14
C LEU A 1 -21.72 -12.20 -9.57
N SER A 2 -22.64 -13.13 -9.31
CA SER A 2 -24.05 -13.02 -9.72
C SER A 2 -24.82 -11.82 -9.15
N VAL A 3 -24.34 -11.25 -8.04
CA VAL A 3 -24.85 -10.01 -7.44
C VAL A 3 -24.26 -8.74 -8.08
N LEU A 4 -23.18 -8.89 -8.84
CA LEU A 4 -22.51 -7.79 -9.55
C LEU A 4 -23.17 -7.70 -10.93
N ASN A 5 -23.64 -6.51 -11.30
CA ASN A 5 -24.41 -6.29 -12.52
C ASN A 5 -23.51 -6.26 -13.78
N VAL A 6 -22.77 -7.35 -14.01
CA VAL A 6 -21.76 -7.51 -15.08
C VAL A 6 -22.15 -8.70 -15.96
N LYS A 7 -22.14 -8.51 -17.29
CA LYS A 7 -22.58 -9.52 -18.27
C LYS A 7 -21.42 -10.39 -18.76
N GLU A 8 -20.30 -9.78 -19.15
CA GLU A 8 -19.08 -10.49 -19.54
C GLU A 8 -17.96 -10.16 -18.52
N PRO A 9 -17.98 -10.81 -17.34
CA PRO A 9 -17.03 -10.48 -16.28
C PRO A 9 -15.61 -10.91 -16.64
N VAL A 10 -14.67 -9.97 -16.51
CA VAL A 10 -13.23 -10.21 -16.54
C VAL A 10 -12.71 -9.99 -15.13
N LEU A 11 -12.01 -10.99 -14.59
CA LEU A 11 -11.30 -10.85 -13.32
C LEU A 11 -9.96 -10.18 -13.56
N VAL A 12 -9.68 -9.15 -12.77
CA VAL A 12 -8.40 -8.44 -12.74
C VAL A 12 -7.83 -8.60 -11.35
N SER A 13 -6.61 -9.11 -11.24
CA SER A 13 -5.96 -9.31 -9.95
C SER A 13 -4.60 -8.66 -9.94
N GLY A 14 -4.20 -8.17 -8.76
CA GLY A 14 -2.92 -7.55 -8.52
C GLY A 14 -2.34 -8.07 -7.21
N THR A 15 -1.02 -8.16 -7.16
CA THR A 15 -0.29 -8.44 -5.93
C THR A 15 0.87 -7.47 -5.85
N ASP A 16 1.07 -6.88 -4.67
CA ASP A 16 2.15 -5.93 -4.44
C ASP A 16 2.56 -5.94 -2.96
N GLY A 17 3.75 -5.43 -2.69
CA GLY A 17 4.26 -5.19 -1.35
C GLY A 17 4.36 -3.70 -1.03
N VAL A 18 4.62 -3.37 0.24
CA VAL A 18 4.87 -1.98 0.66
C VAL A 18 6.28 -1.51 0.24
N GLY A 19 7.21 -2.45 0.10
CA GLY A 19 8.59 -2.16 -0.28
C GLY A 19 9.41 -1.48 0.83
N THR A 20 10.43 -0.72 0.44
CA THR A 20 11.44 -0.22 1.40
C THR A 20 10.96 0.89 2.35
N LYS A 21 9.69 1.32 2.24
CA LYS A 21 9.00 2.15 3.24
C LYS A 21 8.89 1.44 4.59
N LEU A 22 8.77 0.12 4.59
CA LEU A 22 8.74 -0.71 5.80
C LEU A 22 9.94 -0.46 6.72
N LEU A 23 11.12 -0.20 6.15
CA LEU A 23 12.33 0.03 6.94
C LEU A 23 12.30 1.36 7.70
N ILE A 24 11.53 2.35 7.23
CA ILE A 24 11.31 3.59 7.98
C ILE A 24 10.26 3.36 9.07
N ALA A 25 9.16 2.68 8.73
CA ALA A 25 8.11 2.29 9.69
C ALA A 25 8.68 1.48 10.87
N GLN A 26 9.50 0.47 10.58
CA GLN A 26 10.20 -0.34 11.59
C GLN A 26 11.18 0.48 12.44
N LYS A 27 11.94 1.39 11.82
CA LYS A 27 12.86 2.28 12.55
C LYS A 27 12.12 3.24 13.50
N MET A 28 10.90 3.63 13.14
CA MET A 28 10.06 4.54 13.91
C MET A 28 9.11 3.84 14.88
N ASP A 29 9.07 2.51 14.89
CA ASP A 29 8.10 1.71 15.65
C ASP A 29 6.64 2.14 15.35
N LYS A 30 6.34 2.42 14.08
CA LYS A 30 5.02 2.88 13.61
C LYS A 30 4.50 1.97 12.50
N HIS A 31 3.50 1.14 12.84
CA HIS A 31 3.06 0.04 11.99
C HIS A 31 1.58 0.12 11.56
N ASP A 32 0.84 1.06 12.12
CA ASP A 32 -0.61 1.23 11.98
C ASP A 32 -1.04 1.78 10.61
N THR A 33 -0.12 2.35 9.83
CA THR A 33 -0.42 2.95 8.53
C THR A 33 0.07 2.15 7.33
N ILE A 34 1.06 1.26 7.48
CA ILE A 34 1.67 0.55 6.34
C ILE A 34 0.74 -0.50 5.71
N GLY A 35 -0.31 -0.92 6.43
CA GLY A 35 -1.34 -1.77 5.85
C GLY A 35 -2.20 -1.04 4.82
N ILE A 36 -2.43 0.26 5.02
CA ILE A 36 -3.14 1.11 4.05
C ILE A 36 -2.30 1.23 2.77
N ASP A 37 -0.98 1.43 2.92
CA ASP A 37 -0.04 1.43 1.80
C ASP A 37 -0.12 0.15 0.97
N CYS A 38 -0.11 -1.02 1.61
CA CYS A 38 -0.20 -2.31 0.93
C CYS A 38 -1.50 -2.47 0.14
N VAL A 39 -2.64 -2.12 0.76
CA VAL A 39 -3.94 -2.19 0.09
C VAL A 39 -3.97 -1.24 -1.10
N ALA A 40 -3.53 0.01 -0.91
CA ALA A 40 -3.55 1.05 -1.92
C ALA A 40 -2.76 0.66 -3.18
N MET A 41 -1.57 0.09 -3.02
CA MET A 41 -0.76 -0.39 -4.15
C MET A 41 -1.52 -1.42 -4.99
N CYS A 42 -2.17 -2.40 -4.34
CA CYS A 42 -2.90 -3.43 -5.07
C CYS A 42 -4.20 -2.92 -5.71
N VAL A 43 -4.99 -2.12 -4.98
CA VAL A 43 -6.30 -1.68 -5.48
C VAL A 43 -6.17 -0.61 -6.56
N ASN A 44 -5.18 0.29 -6.46
CA ASN A 44 -4.95 1.33 -7.47
C ASN A 44 -4.53 0.72 -8.81
N ASP A 45 -3.75 -0.36 -8.81
CA ASP A 45 -3.35 -1.07 -10.02
C ASP A 45 -4.54 -1.76 -10.72
N ILE A 46 -5.48 -2.29 -9.94
CA ILE A 46 -6.73 -2.87 -10.47
C ILE A 46 -7.65 -1.77 -10.99
N LEU A 47 -7.77 -0.65 -10.27
CA LEU A 47 -8.54 0.52 -10.68
C LEU A 47 -8.00 1.13 -11.98
N ALA A 48 -6.67 1.13 -12.20
CA ALA A 48 -6.05 1.60 -13.43
C ALA A 48 -6.45 0.79 -14.68
N GLN A 49 -6.92 -0.45 -14.49
CA GLN A 49 -7.50 -1.29 -15.56
C GLN A 49 -9.01 -1.06 -15.75
N GLY A 50 -9.62 -0.20 -14.94
CA GLY A 50 -11.06 0.06 -14.93
C GLY A 50 -11.88 -0.96 -14.13
N ALA A 51 -11.23 -1.82 -13.35
CA ALA A 51 -11.90 -2.84 -12.55
C ALA A 51 -12.32 -2.32 -11.16
N GLU A 52 -13.47 -2.80 -10.70
CA GLU A 52 -13.96 -2.57 -9.34
C GLU A 52 -13.34 -3.62 -8.41
N PRO A 53 -12.54 -3.22 -7.40
CA PRO A 53 -11.99 -4.13 -6.41
C PRO A 53 -13.09 -4.86 -5.63
N LEU A 54 -12.89 -6.14 -5.31
CA LEU A 54 -13.88 -6.97 -4.60
C LEU A 54 -13.43 -7.39 -3.22
N TYR A 55 -12.21 -7.92 -3.11
CA TYR A 55 -11.68 -8.45 -1.88
C TYR A 55 -10.15 -8.39 -1.84
N PHE A 56 -9.62 -8.46 -0.63
CA PHE A 56 -8.20 -8.42 -0.34
C PHE A 56 -7.77 -9.62 0.51
N LEU A 57 -6.52 -10.06 0.32
CA LEU A 57 -5.80 -10.95 1.22
C LEU A 57 -4.42 -10.37 1.53
N ASP A 58 -3.95 -10.52 2.77
CA ASP A 58 -2.61 -10.14 3.17
C ASP A 58 -1.71 -11.34 3.48
N TYR A 59 -0.40 -11.15 3.32
CA TYR A 59 0.63 -12.08 3.74
C TYR A 59 1.70 -11.30 4.51
N ILE A 60 1.90 -11.66 5.77
CA ILE A 60 2.91 -11.07 6.65
C ILE A 60 4.01 -12.10 6.90
N ALA A 61 5.24 -11.74 6.57
CA ALA A 61 6.43 -12.50 6.93
C ALA A 61 7.20 -11.75 8.01
N THR A 62 7.64 -12.40 9.09
CA THR A 62 8.38 -11.73 10.17
C THR A 62 9.44 -12.62 10.81
N GLY A 63 10.50 -12.02 11.35
CA GLY A 63 11.51 -12.77 12.11
C GLY A 63 11.02 -13.23 13.48
N LYS A 64 10.09 -12.49 14.09
CA LYS A 64 9.43 -12.88 15.34
C LYS A 64 8.01 -12.34 15.36
N ASN A 65 7.06 -13.20 15.69
CA ASN A 65 5.67 -12.81 15.89
C ASN A 65 5.52 -12.04 17.21
N ASP A 66 5.33 -10.73 17.08
CA ASP A 66 4.91 -9.84 18.15
C ASP A 66 3.43 -9.50 17.95
N PRO A 67 2.51 -10.04 18.79
CA PRO A 67 1.07 -9.85 18.61
C PRO A 67 0.63 -8.39 18.54
N ASP A 68 1.27 -7.48 19.30
CA ASP A 68 0.89 -6.07 19.33
C ASP A 68 1.28 -5.38 18.02
N LYS A 69 2.47 -5.71 17.49
CA LYS A 69 2.93 -5.22 16.19
C LYS A 69 2.05 -5.75 15.05
N ILE A 70 1.76 -7.05 15.05
CA ILE A 70 0.90 -7.67 14.02
C ILE A 70 -0.51 -7.05 14.06
N ALA A 71 -1.06 -6.80 15.25
CA ALA A 71 -2.36 -6.14 15.39
C ALA A 71 -2.38 -4.74 14.76
N GLN A 72 -1.31 -3.95 14.90
CA GLN A 72 -1.21 -2.64 14.24
C GLN A 72 -1.16 -2.76 12.72
N ILE A 73 -0.37 -3.71 12.19
CA ILE A 73 -0.26 -3.95 10.74
C ILE A 73 -1.63 -4.32 10.16
N VAL A 74 -2.30 -5.30 10.77
CA VAL A 74 -3.62 -5.78 10.34
C VAL A 74 -4.69 -4.69 10.49
N ALA A 75 -4.62 -3.84 11.52
CA ALA A 75 -5.51 -2.69 11.66
C ALA A 75 -5.36 -1.71 10.48
N GLY A 76 -4.13 -1.46 10.04
CA GLY A 76 -3.86 -0.67 8.82
C GLY A 76 -4.43 -1.32 7.56
N VAL A 77 -4.29 -2.65 7.41
CA VAL A 77 -4.84 -3.39 6.25
C VAL A 77 -6.37 -3.30 6.24
N ALA A 78 -7.00 -3.51 7.40
CA ALA A 78 -8.45 -3.40 7.55
C ALA A 78 -8.95 -1.99 7.22
N GLU A 79 -8.24 -0.95 7.67
CA GLU A 79 -8.55 0.44 7.34
C GLU A 79 -8.39 0.73 5.84
N GLY A 80 -7.33 0.22 5.20
CA GLY A 80 -7.16 0.30 3.75
C GLY A 80 -8.31 -0.37 2.99
N CYS A 81 -8.71 -1.58 3.41
CA CYS A 81 -9.86 -2.28 2.82
C CYS A 81 -11.16 -1.49 2.98
N ARG A 82 -11.35 -0.86 4.14
CA ARG A 82 -12.51 0.00 4.42
C ARG A 82 -12.54 1.23 3.49
N GLN A 83 -11.40 1.87 3.25
CA GLN A 83 -11.28 3.00 2.32
C GLN A 83 -11.56 2.58 0.88
N ALA A 84 -11.06 1.40 0.47
CA ALA A 84 -11.31 0.82 -0.84
C ALA A 84 -12.72 0.25 -1.04
N GLY A 85 -13.53 0.14 0.03
CA GLY A 85 -14.87 -0.43 -0.02
C GLY A 85 -14.90 -1.95 -0.26
N ILE A 86 -13.85 -2.67 0.12
CA ILE A 86 -13.69 -4.11 -0.12
C ILE A 86 -13.66 -4.93 1.16
N ALA A 87 -13.92 -6.23 1.03
CA ALA A 87 -13.78 -7.17 2.13
C ALA A 87 -12.34 -7.66 2.28
N LEU A 88 -11.80 -7.63 3.50
CA LEU A 88 -10.63 -8.42 3.88
C LEU A 88 -11.11 -9.85 4.18
N ILE A 89 -10.81 -10.81 3.30
CA ILE A 89 -11.41 -12.16 3.38
C ILE A 89 -10.49 -13.21 3.99
N GLY A 90 -9.23 -12.89 4.19
CA GLY A 90 -8.26 -13.77 4.80
C GLY A 90 -6.86 -13.17 4.75
N GLY A 91 -5.94 -13.83 5.42
CA GLY A 91 -4.53 -13.50 5.40
C GLY A 91 -3.71 -14.63 6.01
N GLU A 92 -2.40 -14.49 5.97
CA GLU A 92 -1.46 -15.46 6.56
C GLU A 92 -0.31 -14.74 7.27
N THR A 93 0.19 -15.33 8.36
CA THR A 93 1.33 -14.79 9.11
C THR A 93 2.37 -15.89 9.32
N ALA A 94 3.55 -15.69 8.74
CA ALA A 94 4.66 -16.63 8.81
C ALA A 94 5.80 -16.07 9.69
N GLU A 95 6.12 -16.78 10.78
CA GLU A 95 7.32 -16.52 11.60
C GLU A 95 8.52 -17.31 11.05
N MET A 96 9.58 -16.60 10.64
CA MET A 96 10.74 -17.16 9.95
C MET A 96 12.06 -16.55 10.49
N PRO A 97 12.51 -16.94 11.70
CA PRO A 97 13.62 -16.29 12.42
C PRO A 97 15.00 -16.44 11.75
N ASP A 98 15.18 -17.42 10.89
CA ASP A 98 16.43 -17.63 10.13
C ASP A 98 16.43 -16.88 8.77
N MET A 99 15.29 -16.31 8.37
CA MET A 99 15.12 -15.58 7.12
C MET A 99 15.04 -14.07 7.34
N TYR A 100 14.32 -13.64 8.37
CA TYR A 100 14.15 -12.24 8.74
C TYR A 100 14.79 -11.97 10.10
N ALA A 101 15.40 -10.79 10.26
CA ALA A 101 15.86 -10.38 11.57
C ALA A 101 14.66 -10.25 12.54
N LYS A 102 14.92 -10.44 13.83
CA LYS A 102 13.88 -10.51 14.88
C LYS A 102 12.81 -9.41 14.80
N ASP A 103 13.21 -8.18 14.49
CA ASP A 103 12.31 -7.02 14.49
C ASP A 103 11.83 -6.63 13.08
N GLU A 104 12.30 -7.34 12.05
CA GLU A 104 11.95 -7.11 10.65
C GLU A 104 10.71 -7.91 10.25
N TYR A 105 9.95 -7.32 9.33
CA TYR A 105 8.84 -7.96 8.65
C TYR A 105 8.70 -7.45 7.22
N ASP A 106 8.02 -8.24 6.41
CA ASP A 106 7.54 -7.89 5.09
C ASP A 106 6.01 -8.02 5.04
N LEU A 107 5.38 -7.20 4.21
CA LEU A 107 3.93 -7.19 4.02
C LEU A 107 3.63 -7.18 2.53
N ALA A 108 2.98 -8.24 2.07
CA ALA A 108 2.45 -8.37 0.73
C ALA A 108 0.92 -8.44 0.76
N GLY A 109 0.33 -7.98 -0.32
CA GLY A 109 -1.10 -7.94 -0.53
C GLY A 109 -1.49 -8.64 -1.82
N PHE A 110 -2.73 -9.10 -1.87
CA PHE A 110 -3.39 -9.57 -3.07
C PHE A 110 -4.78 -8.95 -3.11
N SER A 111 -5.13 -8.39 -4.26
CA SER A 111 -6.48 -7.92 -4.54
C SER A 111 -7.02 -8.56 -5.80
N SER A 112 -8.32 -8.79 -5.83
CA SER A 112 -9.03 -9.18 -7.05
C SER A 112 -10.24 -8.27 -7.24
N GLY A 113 -10.45 -7.85 -8.48
CA GLY A 113 -11.54 -7.02 -8.94
C GLY A 113 -12.24 -7.63 -10.15
N VAL A 114 -13.34 -7.00 -10.55
CA VAL A 114 -14.07 -7.37 -11.75
C VAL A 114 -14.32 -6.15 -12.62
N VAL A 115 -14.30 -6.37 -13.93
CA VAL A 115 -14.71 -5.39 -14.92
C VAL A 115 -15.58 -6.05 -15.98
N GLU A 116 -16.53 -5.28 -16.52
CA GLU A 116 -17.22 -5.66 -17.75
C GLU A 116 -16.21 -5.63 -18.90
N LYS A 117 -16.13 -6.69 -19.71
CA LYS A 117 -15.12 -6.80 -20.78
C LYS A 117 -15.06 -5.58 -21.69
N SER A 118 -16.22 -4.99 -22.00
CA SER A 118 -16.32 -3.78 -22.85
C SER A 118 -15.85 -2.48 -22.18
N LYS A 119 -15.63 -2.47 -20.86
CA LYS A 119 -15.18 -1.32 -20.06
C LYS A 119 -13.72 -1.40 -19.62
N LEU A 120 -13.02 -2.50 -19.94
CA LEU A 120 -11.61 -2.65 -19.64
C LEU A 120 -10.82 -1.49 -20.28
N LEU A 121 -9.98 -0.82 -19.51
CA LEU A 121 -9.13 0.24 -20.03
C LEU A 121 -7.94 -0.39 -20.77
N THR A 122 -7.73 0.05 -22.01
CA THR A 122 -6.66 -0.44 -22.88
C THR A 122 -5.91 0.74 -23.51
N ASP A 123 -4.69 0.48 -23.98
CA ASP A 123 -3.86 1.44 -24.73
C ASP A 123 -4.47 1.90 -26.07
N ALA A 124 -5.55 1.26 -26.53
CA ALA A 124 -6.29 1.66 -27.73
C ALA A 124 -7.19 2.91 -27.55
N ASN A 125 -7.47 3.31 -26.30
CA ASN A 125 -8.43 4.38 -26.01
C ASN A 125 -7.86 5.82 -26.11
N PRO A 126 -6.62 6.11 -25.67
CA PRO A 126 -6.07 7.46 -25.75
C PRO A 126 -5.95 7.95 -27.20
N GLN A 127 -6.38 9.19 -27.44
CA GLN A 127 -6.30 9.86 -28.74
C GLN A 127 -5.60 11.21 -28.64
N GLU A 128 -5.11 11.71 -29.78
CA GLU A 128 -4.61 13.07 -29.87
C GLU A 128 -5.65 14.06 -29.33
N ASN A 129 -5.19 15.08 -28.59
CA ASN A 129 -6.02 16.07 -27.90
C ASN A 129 -6.83 15.55 -26.69
N ASN A 130 -6.62 14.32 -26.22
CA ASN A 130 -7.10 13.91 -24.90
C ASN A 130 -6.39 14.67 -23.77
N ILE A 131 -7.10 14.90 -22.67
CA ILE A 131 -6.61 15.65 -21.52
C ILE A 131 -6.07 14.68 -20.47
N LEU A 132 -4.84 14.95 -20.00
CA LEU A 132 -4.27 14.26 -18.85
C LEU A 132 -4.73 14.94 -17.56
N ILE A 133 -5.42 14.19 -16.70
CA ILE A 133 -5.85 14.65 -15.39
C ILE A 133 -5.00 13.92 -14.35
N GLY A 134 -4.25 14.68 -13.55
CA GLY A 134 -3.51 14.16 -12.40
C GLY A 134 -4.33 14.26 -11.13
N LEU A 135 -4.44 13.16 -10.39
CA LEU A 135 -4.96 13.16 -9.03
C LEU A 135 -3.79 13.38 -8.06
N ALA A 136 -3.95 14.33 -7.13
CA ALA A 136 -2.89 14.64 -6.17
C ALA A 136 -2.60 13.44 -5.25
N SER A 137 -1.32 13.09 -5.11
CA SER A 137 -0.85 12.13 -4.11
C SER A 137 -0.93 12.74 -2.71
N SER A 138 -0.82 11.88 -1.70
CA SER A 138 -0.67 12.26 -0.29
C SER A 138 0.80 12.52 0.08
N GLY A 139 1.74 12.22 -0.83
CA GLY A 139 3.17 12.34 -0.59
C GLY A 139 3.94 11.39 -1.52
N ILE A 140 4.93 10.70 -0.95
CA ILE A 140 5.83 9.78 -1.66
C ILE A 140 5.14 8.44 -1.99
N HIS A 141 4.02 8.15 -1.32
CA HIS A 141 3.32 6.86 -1.41
C HIS A 141 4.22 5.70 -0.97
N SER A 142 4.32 4.60 -1.72
CA SER A 142 5.15 3.43 -1.37
C SER A 142 6.30 3.19 -2.35
N ASN A 143 6.66 4.19 -3.17
CA ASN A 143 7.72 4.09 -4.17
C ASN A 143 8.90 5.02 -3.87
N GLY A 144 10.11 4.65 -4.30
CA GLY A 144 11.31 5.51 -4.20
C GLY A 144 11.96 5.57 -2.81
N PHE A 145 11.51 4.78 -1.83
CA PHE A 145 12.02 4.83 -0.46
C PHE A 145 13.48 4.45 -0.30
N SER A 146 14.05 3.71 -1.25
CA SER A 146 15.50 3.44 -1.28
C SER A 146 16.31 4.75 -1.46
N LEU A 147 15.85 5.66 -2.33
CA LEU A 147 16.47 6.97 -2.53
C LEU A 147 16.19 7.90 -1.34
N VAL A 148 14.96 7.90 -0.82
CA VAL A 148 14.60 8.67 0.38
C VAL A 148 15.53 8.32 1.54
N ARG A 149 15.73 7.02 1.80
CA ARG A 149 16.64 6.53 2.85
C ARG A 149 18.09 6.92 2.60
N GLN A 150 18.55 6.91 1.34
CA GLN A 150 19.89 7.36 0.97
C GLN A 150 20.08 8.83 1.35
N ILE A 151 19.19 9.70 0.89
CA ILE A 151 19.25 11.14 1.16
C ILE A 151 19.17 11.41 2.66
N LEU A 152 18.22 10.81 3.37
CA LEU A 152 17.98 11.12 4.78
C LEU A 152 19.06 10.55 5.69
N PHE A 153 19.41 9.28 5.56
CA PHE A 153 20.22 8.60 6.58
C PHE A 153 21.69 8.48 6.22
N LYS A 154 22.02 8.32 4.94
CA LYS A 154 23.41 8.12 4.50
C LYS A 154 24.09 9.44 4.17
N ASP A 155 23.38 10.34 3.51
CA ASP A 155 23.98 11.59 3.03
C ASP A 155 23.86 12.72 4.06
N ASN A 156 22.72 12.81 4.79
CA ASN A 156 22.41 13.98 5.64
C ASN A 156 22.20 13.67 7.13
N LYS A 157 22.08 12.40 7.56
CA LYS A 157 21.83 11.97 8.95
C LYS A 157 20.64 12.69 9.62
N ILE A 158 19.54 12.83 8.89
CA ILE A 158 18.31 13.50 9.35
C ILE A 158 17.66 12.74 10.51
N ASP A 159 17.23 13.49 11.52
CA ASP A 159 16.40 13.00 12.62
C ASP A 159 14.91 13.02 12.20
N LEU A 160 14.26 11.86 12.18
CA LEU A 160 12.85 11.73 11.79
C LEU A 160 11.89 12.38 12.78
N SER A 161 12.32 12.61 14.02
CA SER A 161 11.51 13.27 15.06
C SER A 161 11.54 14.80 14.94
N GLU A 162 12.38 15.35 14.06
CA GLU A 162 12.50 16.78 13.85
C GLU A 162 11.24 17.35 13.21
N LYS A 163 10.67 18.39 13.85
CA LYS A 163 9.53 19.15 13.33
C LYS A 163 9.99 20.22 12.34
N ARG A 164 9.22 20.43 11.28
CA ARG A 164 9.45 21.49 10.28
C ARG A 164 8.21 22.35 10.12
N GLU A 165 8.39 23.67 10.11
CA GLU A 165 7.30 24.60 9.81
C GLU A 165 6.77 24.40 8.38
N GLU A 166 7.64 24.04 7.44
CA GLU A 166 7.26 23.71 6.05
C GLU A 166 6.25 22.55 5.97
N PHE A 167 6.20 21.69 7.00
CA PHE A 167 5.27 20.57 7.12
C PHE A 167 4.11 20.84 8.08
N GLY A 168 3.81 22.12 8.35
CA GLY A 168 2.73 22.51 9.25
C GLY A 168 2.95 22.03 10.69
N GLY A 169 4.21 21.90 11.12
CA GLY A 169 4.58 21.45 12.46
C GLY A 169 4.61 19.93 12.65
N LYS A 170 4.35 19.14 11.60
CA LYS A 170 4.59 17.69 11.59
C LYS A 170 6.09 17.38 11.62
N THR A 171 6.42 16.20 12.11
CA THR A 171 7.76 15.62 12.03
C THR A 171 8.05 15.10 10.62
N ILE A 172 9.33 15.03 10.25
CA ILE A 172 9.77 14.46 8.96
C ILE A 172 9.25 13.03 8.81
N GLY A 173 9.31 12.24 9.89
CA GLY A 173 8.83 10.86 9.89
C GLY A 173 7.32 10.74 9.66
N GLU A 174 6.50 11.62 10.27
CA GLU A 174 5.05 11.65 10.02
C GLU A 174 4.71 11.94 8.56
N VAL A 175 5.41 12.88 7.92
CA VAL A 175 5.18 13.24 6.52
C VAL A 175 5.57 12.11 5.57
N ILE A 176 6.70 11.45 5.84
CA ILE A 176 7.20 10.36 5.00
C ILE A 176 6.36 9.09 5.16
N LEU A 177 5.81 8.85 6.35
CA LEU A 177 4.91 7.74 6.62
C LEU A 177 3.43 8.05 6.34
N GLU A 178 3.12 9.19 5.70
CA GLU A 178 1.77 9.48 5.22
C GLU A 178 1.35 8.34 4.25
N PRO A 179 0.18 7.70 4.47
CA PRO A 179 -0.24 6.54 3.70
C PRO A 179 -0.45 6.88 2.22
N THR A 180 -0.25 5.88 1.37
CA THR A 180 -0.66 5.92 -0.04
C THR A 180 -2.16 6.17 -0.13
N ARG A 181 -2.55 7.01 -1.09
CA ARG A 181 -3.94 7.40 -1.28
C ARG A 181 -4.67 6.30 -2.05
N ILE A 182 -5.83 5.91 -1.54
CA ILE A 182 -6.84 5.05 -2.19
C ILE A 182 -7.88 5.94 -2.86
#